data_AF-A0A5J4VD67-F1
#
_entry.id   AF-A0A5J4VD67-F1
#
_cell.length_a   1.000
_cell.length_b   1.000
_cell.length_c   1.000
_cell.angle_alpha   90.00
_cell.angle_beta   90.00
_cell.angle_gamma   90.00
#
_symmetry.space_group_name_H-M   'P 1'
#
loop_
_entity.id
_entity.type
_entity.pdbx_description
1 polymer ?
#
loop_
_entity_poly.entity_id
_entity_poly.type
_entity_poly.pdbx_seq_one_letter_code
_entity_poly.pdbx_strand_id
1 'polypeptide(L)'
;MTSTPLSLQVVGNVEYIPVVPHADDVNISGSVFTSKSDNHSVILFEPPIKSGIVKFEVQAMYQLFGLGIAQDPAQFKRNEGPQVVGKERMIFYICNGQIAFADERIEDNAEFDKGNYVALELNMDSNPRTLSFFIDDEEQKNYITDIPECVSFWVFLFEINSSFKVTKFERLCEATASHGSGTVATSFQSKKQTVVEPPKIVVQQPKPHAYQTIKKHPIPHTAQIPKGFLVKDVKVKDDTFTLTIHKYTTILFDPIVKNGVFRFEVLSVNKFAGVGIAEEDVKYERNETPWIRGEKKTVRYDKFGAIAHGDYIKGNTEFHDGDRVALEVFEHGFRTSHAHFLRE
;
A
#
# COMPACT_ATOMS: atom_id res chain seq x y z
N MET A 1 -13.01 8.25 25.39
CA MET A 1 -13.09 7.04 24.57
C MET A 1 -12.08 7.19 23.46
N THR A 2 -11.04 6.36 23.48
CA THR A 2 -9.87 6.46 22.62
C THR A 2 -10.22 6.01 21.21
N SER A 3 -10.21 6.94 20.26
CA SER A 3 -10.51 6.70 18.85
C SER A 3 -9.34 5.99 18.17
N THR A 4 -9.57 4.77 17.70
CA THR A 4 -8.64 4.05 16.83
C THR A 4 -8.62 4.70 15.45
N PRO A 5 -7.45 5.02 14.86
CA PRO A 5 -7.39 5.59 13.51
C PRO A 5 -7.77 4.55 12.45
N LEU A 6 -8.60 4.94 11.47
CA LEU A 6 -8.95 4.14 10.29
C LEU A 6 -7.85 4.29 9.21
N SER A 7 -7.25 3.19 8.74
CA SER A 7 -6.35 3.18 7.57
C SER A 7 -7.15 3.11 6.26
N LEU A 8 -6.77 3.92 5.26
CA LEU A 8 -7.22 3.75 3.87
C LEU A 8 -6.18 2.87 3.16
N GLN A 9 -6.60 1.75 2.58
CA GLN A 9 -5.69 0.80 1.92
C GLN A 9 -5.32 1.30 0.52
N VAL A 10 -4.09 1.82 0.39
CA VAL A 10 -3.41 2.06 -0.90
C VAL A 10 -3.21 0.70 -1.56
N VAL A 11 -3.54 0.53 -2.85
CA VAL A 11 -3.44 -0.76 -3.58
C VAL A 11 -2.67 -0.56 -4.89
N GLY A 12 -1.87 -1.56 -5.27
CA GLY A 12 -1.02 -1.53 -6.46
C GLY A 12 0.47 -1.46 -6.12
N ASN A 13 1.31 -1.23 -7.13
CA ASN A 13 2.76 -1.32 -7.00
C ASN A 13 3.33 -0.38 -5.92
N VAL A 14 4.25 -0.91 -5.12
CA VAL A 14 5.09 -0.19 -4.18
C VAL A 14 6.37 0.19 -4.90
N GLU A 15 6.64 1.48 -5.01
CA GLU A 15 7.96 1.95 -5.43
C GLU A 15 9.00 1.60 -4.35
N TYR A 16 10.17 1.18 -4.79
CA TYR A 16 11.24 0.78 -3.89
C TYR A 16 12.62 1.24 -4.36
N ILE A 17 13.51 1.45 -3.39
CA ILE A 17 14.93 1.70 -3.60
C ILE A 17 15.71 0.55 -2.96
N PRO A 18 16.46 -0.26 -3.74
CA PRO A 18 17.31 -1.29 -3.16
C PRO A 18 18.57 -0.66 -2.56
N VAL A 19 18.78 -0.88 -1.27
CA VAL A 19 19.98 -0.48 -0.53
C VAL A 19 20.96 -1.65 -0.55
N VAL A 20 21.91 -1.57 -1.48
CA VAL A 20 23.00 -2.54 -1.60
C VAL A 20 24.16 -2.13 -0.68
N PRO A 21 24.70 -3.04 0.16
CA PRO A 21 25.78 -2.70 1.09
C PRO A 21 27.06 -2.20 0.42
N HIS A 22 27.36 -2.71 -0.79
CA HIS A 22 28.51 -2.30 -1.58
C HIS A 22 28.27 -2.50 -3.08
N ALA A 23 28.45 -1.44 -3.88
CA ALA A 23 28.19 -1.48 -5.32
C ALA A 23 29.11 -2.46 -6.09
N ASP A 24 30.29 -2.79 -5.54
CA ASP A 24 31.20 -3.77 -6.17
C ASP A 24 30.79 -5.23 -6.00
N ASP A 25 29.79 -5.54 -5.18
CA ASP A 25 29.43 -6.94 -4.86
C ASP A 25 28.12 -7.40 -5.52
N VAL A 26 27.27 -6.49 -6.01
CA VAL A 26 25.99 -6.83 -6.67
C VAL A 26 25.86 -6.13 -8.02
N ASN A 27 25.47 -6.87 -9.05
CA ASN A 27 25.00 -6.32 -10.31
C ASN A 27 23.47 -6.18 -10.29
N ILE A 28 22.96 -5.03 -10.71
CA ILE A 28 21.52 -4.75 -10.77
C ILE A 28 21.14 -4.46 -12.22
N SER A 29 20.20 -5.23 -12.76
CA SER A 29 19.65 -5.05 -14.12
C SER A 29 18.13 -5.06 -14.05
N GLY A 30 17.52 -3.86 -14.05
CA GLY A 30 16.09 -3.71 -13.79
C GLY A 30 15.74 -4.24 -12.40
N SER A 31 14.85 -5.23 -12.33
CA SER A 31 14.46 -5.89 -11.07
C SER A 31 15.26 -7.15 -10.75
N VAL A 32 16.33 -7.44 -11.50
CA VAL A 32 17.21 -8.60 -11.29
C VAL A 32 18.46 -8.19 -10.53
N PHE A 33 18.77 -8.93 -9.47
CA PHE A 33 19.92 -8.73 -8.60
C PHE A 33 20.81 -9.96 -8.65
N THR A 34 22.11 -9.79 -8.89
CA THR A 34 23.06 -10.90 -9.03
C THR A 34 24.33 -10.61 -8.25
N SER A 35 24.74 -11.52 -7.38
CA SER A 35 26.02 -11.43 -6.69
C SER A 35 27.16 -11.56 -7.69
N LYS A 36 28.16 -10.66 -7.61
CA LYS A 36 29.38 -10.66 -8.44
C LYS A 36 30.66 -10.89 -7.63
N SER A 37 30.54 -11.22 -6.34
CA SER A 37 31.67 -11.51 -5.46
C SER A 37 31.32 -12.59 -4.45
N ASP A 38 32.33 -13.13 -3.76
CA ASP A 38 32.12 -14.06 -2.64
C ASP A 38 31.69 -13.35 -1.33
N ASN A 39 31.50 -12.02 -1.36
CA ASN A 39 30.98 -11.30 -0.19
C ASN A 39 29.48 -11.51 -0.03
N HIS A 40 29.06 -11.72 1.20
CA HIS A 40 27.66 -11.68 1.60
C HIS A 40 27.04 -10.31 1.32
N SER A 41 25.85 -10.30 0.73
CA SER A 41 25.09 -9.07 0.46
C SER A 41 23.63 -9.22 0.86
N VAL A 42 23.24 -8.53 1.95
CA VAL A 42 21.84 -8.37 2.33
C VAL A 42 21.31 -7.07 1.74
N ILE A 43 20.38 -7.16 0.79
CA ILE A 43 19.78 -6.02 0.12
C ILE A 43 18.50 -5.66 0.85
N LEU A 44 18.44 -4.45 1.41
CA LEU A 44 17.22 -3.87 2.00
C LEU A 44 16.41 -3.14 0.93
N PHE A 45 15.09 -3.14 1.07
CA PHE A 45 14.19 -2.43 0.17
C PHE A 45 13.51 -1.28 0.92
N GLU A 46 13.84 -0.05 0.55
CA GLU A 46 13.27 1.17 1.11
C GLU A 46 12.08 1.68 0.27
N PRO A 47 11.10 2.40 0.87
CA PRO A 47 11.02 2.75 2.29
C PRO A 47 10.52 1.59 3.17
N PRO A 48 10.82 1.61 4.49
CA PRO A 48 10.20 0.70 5.44
C PRO A 48 8.66 0.78 5.43
N ILE A 49 8.01 -0.36 5.63
CA ILE A 49 6.56 -0.46 5.67
C ILE A 49 6.05 -0.21 7.09
N LYS A 50 5.06 0.68 7.22
CA LYS A 50 4.46 1.09 8.50
C LYS A 50 2.95 0.79 8.61
N SER A 51 2.30 0.55 7.49
CA SER A 51 0.85 0.39 7.40
C SER A 51 0.46 -0.31 6.10
N GLY A 52 -0.78 -0.79 6.03
CA GLY A 52 -1.36 -1.49 4.89
C GLY A 52 -1.00 -2.96 4.82
N ILE A 53 -1.54 -3.62 3.80
CA ILE A 53 -1.21 -5.00 3.44
C ILE A 53 -0.27 -4.95 2.25
N VAL A 54 0.88 -5.62 2.33
CA VAL A 54 1.93 -5.54 1.33
C VAL A 54 2.42 -6.94 0.97
N LYS A 55 2.41 -7.28 -0.32
CA LYS A 55 2.98 -8.52 -0.85
C LYS A 55 4.29 -8.21 -1.58
N PHE A 56 5.38 -8.79 -1.09
CA PHE A 56 6.70 -8.72 -1.70
C PHE A 56 7.08 -10.11 -2.22
N GLU A 57 7.29 -10.24 -3.52
CA GLU A 57 7.57 -11.52 -4.19
C GLU A 57 8.86 -11.43 -5.01
N VAL A 58 9.67 -12.48 -4.88
CA VAL A 58 10.86 -12.67 -5.70
C VAL A 58 10.84 -14.02 -6.39
N GLN A 59 11.35 -14.08 -7.61
CA GLN A 59 11.72 -15.34 -8.25
C GLN A 59 13.17 -15.68 -7.90
N ALA A 60 13.40 -16.87 -7.34
CA ALA A 60 14.73 -17.41 -7.12
C ALA A 60 15.37 -17.78 -8.47
N MET A 61 16.36 -17.00 -8.92
CA MET A 61 16.99 -17.22 -10.24
C MET A 61 18.12 -18.24 -10.17
N TYR A 62 18.94 -18.17 -9.12
CA TYR A 62 20.03 -19.10 -8.84
C TYR A 62 20.45 -19.01 -7.37
N GLN A 63 20.52 -20.15 -6.67
CA GLN A 63 21.02 -20.27 -5.29
C GLN A 63 20.61 -19.12 -4.35
N LEU A 64 19.32 -18.81 -4.29
CA LEU A 64 18.81 -17.82 -3.36
C LEU A 64 18.76 -18.44 -1.96
N PHE A 65 19.56 -17.90 -1.03
CA PHE A 65 19.62 -18.46 0.33
C PHE A 65 18.39 -18.10 1.17
N GLY A 66 17.84 -16.90 0.96
CA GLY A 66 16.48 -16.56 1.37
C GLY A 66 16.25 -15.07 1.59
N LEU A 67 15.15 -14.76 2.27
CA LEU A 67 14.58 -13.42 2.37
C LEU A 67 13.76 -13.25 3.65
N GLY A 68 13.38 -12.01 3.97
CA GLY A 68 12.61 -11.75 5.16
C GLY A 68 12.30 -10.29 5.42
N ILE A 69 12.04 -9.98 6.68
CA ILE A 69 11.86 -8.60 7.17
C ILE A 69 12.84 -8.29 8.29
N ALA A 70 13.20 -7.01 8.43
CA ALA A 70 14.04 -6.52 9.51
C ALA A 70 13.36 -5.30 10.17
N GLN A 71 13.40 -5.24 11.49
CA GLN A 71 12.87 -4.12 12.25
C GLN A 71 13.69 -2.86 11.98
N ASP A 72 13.01 -1.80 11.54
CA ASP A 72 13.62 -0.51 11.29
C ASP A 72 14.10 0.14 12.62
N PRO A 73 15.28 0.80 12.65
CA PRO A 73 16.26 0.89 11.57
C PRO A 73 17.10 -0.37 11.42
N ALA A 74 17.26 -0.83 10.18
CA ALA A 74 18.18 -1.90 9.82
C ALA A 74 19.20 -1.40 8.79
N GLN A 75 20.46 -1.82 8.94
CA GLN A 75 21.53 -1.49 8.01
C GLN A 75 22.51 -2.66 7.97
N PHE A 76 23.04 -2.93 6.77
CA PHE A 76 24.06 -3.94 6.55
C PHE A 76 25.27 -3.28 5.89
N LYS A 77 26.46 -3.61 6.39
CA LYS A 77 27.73 -3.28 5.74
C LYS A 77 28.14 -4.40 4.80
N ARG A 78 29.16 -4.11 3.99
CA ARG A 78 29.77 -5.08 3.10
C ARG A 78 30.13 -6.38 3.84
N ASN A 79 29.78 -7.52 3.25
CA ASN A 79 30.07 -8.86 3.77
C ASN A 79 29.42 -9.20 5.13
N GLU A 80 28.44 -8.42 5.57
CA GLU A 80 27.61 -8.77 6.72
C GLU A 80 26.42 -9.63 6.26
N GLY A 81 26.16 -10.71 6.99
CA GLY A 81 24.96 -11.52 6.80
C GLY A 81 23.82 -11.07 7.72
N PRO A 82 22.61 -11.66 7.57
CA PRO A 82 21.43 -11.30 8.34
C PRO A 82 21.68 -11.26 9.86
N GLN A 83 22.51 -12.18 10.38
CA GLN A 83 22.82 -12.33 11.80
C GLN A 83 23.29 -11.06 12.53
N VAL A 84 23.83 -10.05 11.83
CA VAL A 84 24.42 -8.85 12.45
C VAL A 84 23.38 -7.89 13.03
N VAL A 85 22.16 -7.84 12.47
CA VAL A 85 21.07 -6.98 12.98
C VAL A 85 20.54 -7.47 14.33
N GLY A 86 20.86 -8.72 14.68
CA GLY A 86 20.40 -9.41 15.87
C GLY A 86 19.17 -10.24 15.54
N LYS A 87 19.19 -11.52 15.93
CA LYS A 87 18.15 -12.48 15.58
C LYS A 87 16.75 -12.07 16.08
N GLU A 88 16.67 -11.30 17.16
CA GLU A 88 15.42 -10.80 17.73
C GLU A 88 14.79 -9.64 16.93
N ARG A 89 15.49 -9.10 15.94
CA ARG A 89 15.06 -7.93 15.15
C ARG A 89 14.77 -8.28 13.69
N MET A 90 14.73 -9.56 13.35
CA MET A 90 14.50 -9.98 11.97
C MET A 90 13.83 -11.34 11.86
N ILE A 91 13.03 -11.51 10.81
CA ILE A 91 12.55 -12.81 10.37
C ILE A 91 13.33 -13.21 9.13
N PHE A 92 13.78 -14.46 9.07
CA PHE A 92 14.50 -15.00 7.94
C PHE A 92 13.87 -16.31 7.46
N TYR A 93 13.27 -16.30 6.28
CA TYR A 93 12.81 -17.50 5.59
C TYR A 93 13.91 -18.05 4.68
N ILE A 94 14.37 -19.25 5.00
CA ILE A 94 15.56 -19.90 4.42
C ILE A 94 15.11 -20.90 3.35
N CYS A 95 15.92 -21.11 2.32
CA CYS A 95 15.61 -22.03 1.22
C CYS A 95 15.23 -23.46 1.63
N ASN A 96 15.67 -23.93 2.80
CA ASN A 96 15.27 -25.23 3.37
C ASN A 96 13.92 -25.20 4.12
N GLY A 97 13.09 -24.18 3.90
CA GLY A 97 11.76 -24.05 4.50
C GLY A 97 11.74 -23.60 5.96
N GLN A 98 12.90 -23.38 6.57
CA GLN A 98 12.96 -22.91 7.95
C GLN A 98 12.68 -21.42 8.04
N ILE A 99 11.89 -21.00 9.03
CA ILE A 99 11.83 -19.60 9.47
C ILE A 99 12.73 -19.47 10.71
N ALA A 100 13.82 -18.70 10.57
CA ALA A 100 14.69 -18.34 11.68
C ALA A 100 14.28 -16.98 12.27
N PHE A 101 14.09 -16.97 13.59
CA PHE A 101 13.75 -15.78 14.37
C PHE A 101 14.21 -15.97 15.82
N ALA A 102 14.82 -14.94 16.43
CA ALA A 102 15.42 -15.05 17.76
C ALA A 102 16.31 -16.32 17.86
N ASP A 103 16.13 -17.16 18.87
CA ASP A 103 16.81 -18.46 18.96
C ASP A 103 15.94 -19.64 18.49
N GLU A 104 14.82 -19.35 17.83
CA GLU A 104 13.90 -20.36 17.30
C GLU A 104 14.16 -20.64 15.82
N ARG A 105 13.92 -21.90 15.45
CA ARG A 105 13.78 -22.35 14.07
C ARG A 105 12.41 -23.01 13.96
N ILE A 106 11.58 -22.44 13.10
CA ILE A 106 10.26 -22.98 12.80
C ILE A 106 10.40 -23.80 11.53
N GLU A 107 9.96 -25.06 11.59
CA GLU A 107 10.07 -26.04 10.50
C GLU A 107 8.69 -26.32 9.89
N ASP A 108 8.60 -27.30 8.98
CA ASP A 108 7.36 -27.73 8.30
C ASP A 108 6.79 -26.78 7.23
N ASN A 109 7.48 -25.71 6.83
CA ASN A 109 7.15 -25.04 5.56
C ASN A 109 7.87 -25.74 4.40
N ALA A 110 7.38 -25.53 3.18
CA ALA A 110 8.06 -26.05 2.01
C ALA A 110 9.42 -25.38 1.81
N GLU A 111 10.34 -26.14 1.23
CA GLU A 111 11.63 -25.67 0.71
C GLU A 111 11.39 -24.95 -0.63
N PHE A 112 12.32 -24.07 -1.01
CA PHE A 112 12.33 -23.44 -2.32
C PHE A 112 13.73 -23.47 -2.93
N ASP A 113 13.79 -23.55 -4.25
CA ASP A 113 15.02 -23.54 -5.04
C ASP A 113 14.84 -22.68 -6.30
N LYS A 114 15.81 -22.73 -7.21
CA LYS A 114 15.79 -22.08 -8.50
C LYS A 114 14.47 -22.33 -9.25
N GLY A 115 13.85 -21.23 -9.65
CA GLY A 115 12.63 -21.19 -10.43
C GLY A 115 11.39 -20.83 -9.61
N ASN A 116 11.39 -21.16 -8.31
CA ASN A 116 10.25 -20.86 -7.43
C ASN A 116 10.08 -19.35 -7.21
N TYR A 117 8.83 -18.96 -7.01
CA TYR A 117 8.43 -17.63 -6.57
C TYR A 117 8.19 -17.68 -5.06
N VAL A 118 8.91 -16.86 -4.30
CA VAL A 118 8.77 -16.80 -2.85
C VAL A 118 8.18 -15.43 -2.49
N ALA A 119 7.04 -15.42 -1.82
CA ALA A 119 6.35 -14.20 -1.43
C ALA A 119 6.20 -14.07 0.08
N LEU A 120 6.25 -12.83 0.54
CA LEU A 120 5.98 -12.40 1.89
C LEU A 120 4.77 -11.46 1.89
N GLU A 121 3.69 -11.83 2.55
CA GLU A 121 2.54 -10.94 2.77
C GLU A 121 2.61 -10.37 4.18
N LEU A 122 2.88 -9.08 4.28
CA LEU A 122 2.93 -8.32 5.51
C LEU A 122 1.62 -7.56 5.69
N ASN A 123 0.84 -7.91 6.72
CA ASN A 123 -0.36 -7.19 7.10
C ASN A 123 -0.06 -6.31 8.33
N MET A 124 0.17 -5.02 8.09
CA MET A 124 0.42 -4.03 9.15
C MET A 124 -0.87 -3.47 9.76
N ASP A 125 -2.02 -3.74 9.14
CA ASP A 125 -3.33 -3.24 9.57
C ASP A 125 -4.07 -4.26 10.47
N SER A 126 -3.65 -5.52 10.49
CA SER A 126 -4.17 -6.53 11.41
C SER A 126 -3.69 -6.33 12.84
N ASN A 127 -4.47 -6.84 13.79
CA ASN A 127 -4.09 -6.88 15.21
C ASN A 127 -4.32 -8.30 15.76
N PRO A 128 -3.25 -9.08 15.99
CA PRO A 128 -1.84 -8.70 15.84
C PRO A 128 -1.42 -8.52 14.36
N ARG A 129 -0.40 -7.70 14.09
CA ARG A 129 0.21 -7.57 12.75
C ARG A 129 0.83 -8.89 12.32
N THR A 130 0.68 -9.27 11.06
CA THR A 130 1.08 -10.61 10.59
C THR A 130 2.04 -10.59 9.41
N LEU A 131 2.87 -11.63 9.31
CA LEU A 131 3.71 -11.94 8.15
C LEU A 131 3.46 -13.39 7.72
N SER A 132 2.91 -13.57 6.53
CA SER A 132 2.68 -14.88 5.89
C SER A 132 3.67 -15.13 4.77
N PHE A 133 3.96 -16.40 4.52
CA PHE A 133 4.91 -16.87 3.50
C PHE A 133 4.18 -17.66 2.43
N PHE A 134 4.63 -17.54 1.19
CA PHE A 134 4.08 -18.27 0.05
C PHE A 134 5.21 -18.81 -0.83
N ILE A 135 5.01 -19.99 -1.39
CA ILE A 135 5.86 -20.55 -2.45
C ILE A 135 4.94 -20.86 -3.63
N ASP A 136 5.23 -20.28 -4.79
CA ASP A 136 4.43 -20.41 -6.01
C ASP A 136 2.93 -20.12 -5.78
N ASP A 137 2.66 -19.03 -5.04
CA ASP A 137 1.33 -18.59 -4.59
C ASP A 137 0.60 -19.54 -3.60
N GLU A 138 1.22 -20.63 -3.16
CA GLU A 138 0.71 -21.50 -2.10
C GLU A 138 1.12 -21.00 -0.71
N GLU A 139 0.12 -20.72 0.15
CA GLU A 139 0.32 -20.25 1.53
C GLU A 139 1.01 -21.33 2.39
N GLN A 140 2.03 -20.92 3.15
CA GLN A 140 2.78 -21.82 4.03
C GLN A 140 2.14 -21.97 5.41
N LYS A 141 2.37 -23.13 6.03
CA LYS A 141 1.78 -23.52 7.32
C LYS A 141 2.08 -22.53 8.45
N ASN A 142 3.30 -22.02 8.51
CA ASN A 142 3.75 -21.18 9.61
C ASN A 142 3.73 -19.70 9.21
N TYR A 143 3.24 -18.85 10.10
CA TYR A 143 3.24 -17.40 9.94
C TYR A 143 3.65 -16.72 11.24
N ILE A 144 4.07 -15.45 11.13
CA ILE A 144 4.54 -14.68 12.28
C ILE A 144 3.49 -13.64 12.67
N THR A 145 3.25 -13.47 13.97
CA THR A 145 2.39 -12.43 14.53
C THR A 145 3.20 -11.38 15.30
N ASP A 146 2.56 -10.29 15.71
CA ASP A 146 3.13 -9.23 16.54
C ASP A 146 4.32 -8.51 15.88
N ILE A 147 4.30 -8.41 14.55
CA ILE A 147 5.34 -7.70 13.78
C ILE A 147 5.51 -6.27 14.33
N PRO A 148 6.73 -5.71 14.40
CA PRO A 148 6.97 -4.33 14.82
C PRO A 148 6.26 -3.30 13.94
N GLU A 149 6.16 -2.04 14.42
CA GLU A 149 5.40 -0.98 13.72
C GLU A 149 6.06 -0.47 12.43
N CYS A 150 7.33 -0.82 12.21
CA CYS A 150 8.12 -0.36 11.08
C CYS A 150 9.15 -1.44 10.71
N VAL A 151 9.02 -2.02 9.52
CA VAL A 151 9.91 -3.09 9.05
C VAL A 151 10.26 -2.91 7.58
N SER A 152 11.43 -3.35 7.17
CA SER A 152 11.87 -3.37 5.76
C SER A 152 11.98 -4.79 5.26
N PHE A 153 11.60 -5.03 4.01
CA PHE A 153 11.91 -6.28 3.33
C PHE A 153 13.41 -6.35 3.01
N TRP A 154 13.95 -7.55 3.04
CA TRP A 154 15.33 -7.80 2.62
C TRP A 154 15.48 -9.15 1.92
N VAL A 155 16.51 -9.25 1.09
CA VAL A 155 16.88 -10.49 0.39
C VAL A 155 18.39 -10.71 0.54
N PHE A 156 18.81 -11.95 0.79
CA PHE A 156 20.21 -12.29 1.07
C PHE A 156 20.86 -13.10 -0.06
N LEU A 157 21.90 -12.50 -0.65
CA LEU A 157 22.80 -13.13 -1.60
C LEU A 157 24.02 -13.68 -0.83
N PHE A 158 24.13 -15.01 -0.78
CA PHE A 158 25.14 -15.72 0.01
C PHE A 158 26.38 -16.08 -0.82
N GLU A 159 26.21 -16.62 -2.04
CA GLU A 159 27.31 -17.05 -2.90
C GLU A 159 27.43 -16.18 -4.16
N ILE A 160 28.59 -16.22 -4.81
CA ILE A 160 28.78 -15.60 -6.12
C ILE A 160 27.78 -16.17 -7.13
N ASN A 161 27.24 -15.33 -8.00
CA ASN A 161 26.15 -15.64 -8.94
C ASN A 161 24.78 -15.93 -8.32
N SER A 162 24.64 -16.00 -6.99
CA SER A 162 23.31 -16.01 -6.34
C SER A 162 22.49 -14.86 -6.90
N SER A 163 21.25 -15.13 -7.29
CA SER A 163 20.42 -14.13 -7.94
C SER A 163 18.94 -14.33 -7.70
N PHE A 164 18.22 -13.22 -7.73
CA PHE A 164 16.76 -13.18 -7.67
C PHE A 164 16.22 -12.05 -8.55
N LYS A 165 14.93 -12.13 -8.86
CA LYS A 165 14.20 -11.08 -9.54
C LYS A 165 13.02 -10.65 -8.68
N VAL A 166 12.86 -9.36 -8.39
CA VAL A 166 11.60 -8.86 -7.80
C VAL A 166 10.51 -8.92 -8.87
N THR A 167 9.43 -9.64 -8.58
CA THR A 167 8.31 -9.90 -9.50
C THR A 167 7.05 -9.18 -9.07
N LYS A 168 6.81 -9.06 -7.76
CA LYS A 168 5.75 -8.23 -7.19
C LYS A 168 6.32 -7.47 -5.99
N PHE A 169 5.97 -6.19 -5.91
CA PHE A 169 6.06 -5.45 -4.67
C PHE A 169 4.86 -4.53 -4.70
N GLU A 170 3.80 -4.94 -4.02
CA GLU A 170 2.49 -4.33 -4.17
C GLU A 170 1.77 -4.24 -2.85
N ARG A 171 0.86 -3.27 -2.76
CA ARG A 171 -0.09 -3.17 -1.68
C ARG A 171 -1.39 -3.82 -2.10
N LEU A 172 -2.04 -4.51 -1.16
CA LEU A 172 -3.26 -5.26 -1.39
C LEU A 172 -4.46 -4.59 -0.70
N CYS A 173 -5.64 -4.75 -1.31
CA CYS A 173 -6.91 -4.34 -0.69
C CYS A 173 -7.23 -5.25 0.50
N GLU A 174 -7.02 -6.55 0.33
CA GLU A 174 -7.38 -7.56 1.31
C GLU A 174 -6.21 -8.52 1.46
N ALA A 175 -6.09 -9.12 2.64
CA ALA A 175 -5.10 -10.16 2.87
C ALA A 175 -5.46 -11.37 2.01
N THR A 176 -4.48 -11.93 1.32
CA THR A 176 -4.67 -13.20 0.61
C THR A 176 -4.38 -14.39 1.52
N ALA A 177 -3.62 -14.19 2.60
CA ALA A 177 -3.41 -15.19 3.63
C ALA A 177 -4.74 -15.52 4.34
N SER A 178 -5.07 -16.81 4.36
CA SER A 178 -6.31 -17.33 4.93
C SER A 178 -6.14 -17.87 6.35
N HIS A 179 -4.91 -18.25 6.74
CA HIS A 179 -4.59 -18.90 8.01
C HIS A 179 -5.55 -20.06 8.34
N GLY A 180 -5.72 -20.99 7.39
CA GLY A 180 -6.61 -22.14 7.52
C GLY A 180 -6.27 -23.10 8.67
N SER A 181 -7.10 -24.13 8.82
CA SER A 181 -6.90 -25.16 9.86
C SER A 181 -5.54 -25.85 9.71
N GLY A 182 -4.79 -25.96 10.81
CA GLY A 182 -3.47 -26.59 10.84
C GLY A 182 -2.28 -25.63 10.67
N THR A 183 -2.55 -24.33 10.47
CA THR A 183 -1.51 -23.29 10.49
C THR A 183 -1.02 -23.02 11.91
N VAL A 184 0.23 -22.53 12.03
CA VAL A 184 0.88 -22.26 13.31
C VAL A 184 1.39 -20.82 13.33
N ALA A 185 1.01 -20.08 14.38
CA ALA A 185 1.42 -18.71 14.61
C ALA A 185 2.57 -18.65 15.62
N THR A 186 3.65 -17.94 15.29
CA THR A 186 4.73 -17.62 16.24
C THR A 186 4.85 -16.11 16.40
N SER A 187 4.88 -15.63 17.64
CA SER A 187 4.94 -14.20 17.93
C SER A 187 6.35 -13.65 17.79
N PHE A 188 6.50 -12.52 17.09
CA PHE A 188 7.73 -11.73 17.02
C PHE A 188 8.15 -11.17 18.39
N GLN A 189 7.24 -11.06 19.37
CA GLN A 189 7.53 -10.43 20.67
C GLN A 189 7.66 -11.42 21.84
N SER A 190 7.45 -12.73 21.64
CA SER A 190 7.41 -13.70 22.73
C SER A 190 8.26 -14.95 22.47
N LYS A 191 8.95 -15.41 23.52
CA LYS A 191 9.69 -16.69 23.61
C LYS A 191 8.79 -17.94 23.73
N LYS A 192 7.53 -17.87 23.25
CA LYS A 192 6.56 -18.97 23.39
C LYS A 192 5.68 -19.11 22.15
N GLN A 193 5.87 -20.22 21.45
CA GLN A 193 4.90 -20.76 20.49
C GLN A 193 3.52 -20.91 21.15
N THR A 194 2.50 -20.38 20.50
CA THR A 194 1.11 -20.63 20.89
C THR A 194 0.48 -21.44 19.78
N VAL A 195 0.22 -22.73 20.03
CA VAL A 195 -0.60 -23.54 19.11
C VAL A 195 -1.99 -22.91 19.10
N VAL A 196 -2.34 -22.27 17.99
CA VAL A 196 -3.68 -21.72 17.81
C VAL A 196 -4.60 -22.91 17.55
N GLU A 197 -5.37 -23.32 18.56
CA GLU A 197 -6.48 -24.25 18.34
C GLU A 197 -7.46 -23.63 17.34
N PRO A 198 -8.06 -24.44 16.45
CA PRO A 198 -9.03 -23.93 15.49
C PRO A 198 -10.15 -23.22 16.25
N PRO A 199 -10.68 -22.09 15.72
CA PRO A 199 -11.83 -21.46 16.34
C PRO A 199 -12.93 -22.51 16.44
N LYS A 200 -13.39 -22.77 17.67
CA LYS A 200 -14.55 -23.65 17.90
C LYS A 200 -15.68 -23.16 17.01
N ILE A 201 -16.09 -24.00 16.06
CA ILE A 201 -17.34 -23.84 15.32
C ILE A 201 -18.46 -24.02 16.34
N VAL A 202 -18.80 -22.94 17.03
CA VAL A 202 -20.12 -22.79 17.60
C VAL A 202 -20.99 -22.48 16.39
N VAL A 203 -21.78 -23.48 15.96
CA VAL A 203 -22.95 -23.23 15.13
C VAL A 203 -23.85 -22.31 15.94
N GLN A 204 -23.61 -21.00 15.84
CA GLN A 204 -24.64 -20.03 16.12
C GLN A 204 -25.64 -20.23 14.99
N GLN A 205 -26.81 -20.77 15.34
CA GLN A 205 -28.02 -20.50 14.57
C GLN A 205 -28.00 -19.02 14.17
N PRO A 206 -28.41 -18.66 12.94
CA PRO A 206 -28.40 -17.28 12.49
C PRO A 206 -29.32 -16.48 13.41
N LYS A 207 -28.77 -15.92 14.48
CA LYS A 207 -29.34 -14.76 15.15
C LYS A 207 -29.15 -13.65 14.14
N PRO A 208 -30.22 -12.90 13.78
CA PRO A 208 -30.10 -11.78 12.89
C PRO A 208 -29.16 -10.75 13.54
N HIS A 209 -27.88 -10.83 13.24
CA HIS A 209 -26.97 -9.73 13.40
C HIS A 209 -27.23 -8.88 12.18
N ALA A 210 -28.00 -7.82 12.40
CA ALA A 210 -28.07 -6.72 11.47
C ALA A 210 -26.64 -6.43 11.01
N TYR A 211 -26.39 -6.47 9.71
CA TYR A 211 -25.30 -5.74 9.11
C TYR A 211 -25.39 -4.32 9.67
N GLN A 212 -24.60 -3.99 10.69
CA GLN A 212 -24.35 -2.60 10.95
C GLN A 212 -23.43 -2.18 9.83
N THR A 213 -24.05 -1.63 8.79
CA THR A 213 -23.41 -0.72 7.85
C THR A 213 -22.64 0.29 8.71
N ILE A 214 -21.33 0.11 8.87
CA ILE A 214 -20.49 1.11 9.52
C ILE A 214 -20.50 2.27 8.53
N LYS A 215 -21.35 3.26 8.80
CA LYS A 215 -21.32 4.54 8.09
C LYS A 215 -19.93 5.12 8.34
N LYS A 216 -19.02 5.02 7.37
CA LYS A 216 -17.84 5.89 7.30
C LYS A 216 -18.41 7.31 7.44
N HIS A 217 -18.23 7.92 8.60
CA HIS A 217 -18.73 9.28 8.79
C HIS A 217 -17.89 10.18 7.88
N PRO A 218 -18.52 10.95 6.97
CA PRO A 218 -17.79 11.91 6.16
C PRO A 218 -16.93 12.78 7.06
N ILE A 219 -15.67 13.01 6.66
CA ILE A 219 -14.86 14.03 7.31
C ILE A 219 -15.65 15.34 7.18
N PRO A 220 -15.88 16.08 8.29
CA PRO A 220 -16.53 17.38 8.22
C PRO A 220 -15.76 18.24 7.24
N HIS A 221 -16.45 18.68 6.19
CA HIS A 221 -15.85 19.49 5.15
C HIS A 221 -16.57 20.82 5.05
N THR A 222 -15.85 21.84 4.60
CA THR A 222 -16.43 23.16 4.37
C THR A 222 -16.12 23.59 2.95
N ALA A 223 -17.16 23.91 2.18
CA ALA A 223 -16.99 24.49 0.86
C ALA A 223 -16.49 25.93 0.99
N GLN A 224 -15.35 26.24 0.38
CA GLN A 224 -14.80 27.58 0.29
C GLN A 224 -15.54 28.38 -0.78
N ILE A 225 -16.78 28.78 -0.47
CA ILE A 225 -17.59 29.66 -1.32
C ILE A 225 -17.58 31.06 -0.70
N PRO A 226 -17.04 32.08 -1.38
CA PRO A 226 -17.06 33.44 -0.86
C PRO A 226 -18.48 33.90 -0.50
N LYS A 227 -18.64 34.52 0.67
CA LYS A 227 -19.95 34.87 1.25
C LYS A 227 -20.83 35.75 0.35
N GLY A 228 -20.23 36.55 -0.54
CA GLY A 228 -20.95 37.37 -1.53
C GLY A 228 -21.60 36.57 -2.67
N PHE A 229 -21.21 35.30 -2.85
CA PHE A 229 -21.67 34.40 -3.93
C PHE A 229 -22.71 33.38 -3.45
N LEU A 230 -22.73 33.08 -2.15
CA LEU A 230 -23.77 32.28 -1.52
C LEU A 230 -25.14 32.92 -1.78
N VAL A 231 -26.14 32.10 -2.12
CA VAL A 231 -27.54 32.48 -2.43
C VAL A 231 -27.77 33.07 -3.83
N LYS A 232 -26.76 33.69 -4.47
CA LYS A 232 -26.91 34.27 -5.83
C LYS A 232 -26.49 33.31 -6.95
N ASP A 233 -25.36 32.62 -6.79
CA ASP A 233 -24.75 31.83 -7.87
C ASP A 233 -24.73 30.33 -7.57
N VAL A 234 -24.56 29.97 -6.30
CA VAL A 234 -24.58 28.58 -5.83
C VAL A 234 -25.59 28.46 -4.69
N LYS A 235 -26.57 27.59 -4.90
CA LYS A 235 -27.50 27.15 -3.87
C LYS A 235 -26.93 25.88 -3.23
N VAL A 236 -26.67 25.95 -1.94
CA VAL A 236 -26.22 24.80 -1.14
C VAL A 236 -27.41 24.30 -0.33
N LYS A 237 -27.72 23.01 -0.44
CA LYS A 237 -28.69 22.30 0.40
C LYS A 237 -28.05 21.00 0.83
N ASP A 238 -27.78 20.86 2.14
CA ASP A 238 -26.96 19.77 2.67
C ASP A 238 -25.62 19.71 1.90
N ASP A 239 -25.21 18.55 1.40
CA ASP A 239 -24.01 18.38 0.56
C ASP A 239 -24.30 18.51 -0.95
N THR A 240 -25.46 19.09 -1.32
CA THR A 240 -25.82 19.34 -2.73
C THR A 240 -25.51 20.79 -3.11
N PHE A 241 -24.60 20.96 -4.06
CA PHE A 241 -24.17 22.24 -4.61
C PHE A 241 -24.80 22.45 -5.99
N THR A 242 -25.76 23.36 -6.09
CA THR A 242 -26.47 23.65 -7.34
C THR A 242 -26.08 25.01 -7.88
N LEU A 243 -25.53 25.05 -9.09
CA LEU A 243 -25.28 26.30 -9.80
C LEU A 243 -26.62 26.88 -10.31
N THR A 244 -26.91 28.14 -9.98
CA THR A 244 -28.18 28.81 -10.32
C THR A 244 -28.04 29.83 -11.46
N ILE A 245 -26.87 29.93 -12.08
CA ILE A 245 -26.56 30.86 -13.17
C ILE A 245 -25.98 30.11 -14.39
N HIS A 246 -26.12 30.69 -15.59
CA HIS A 246 -25.60 30.13 -16.84
C HIS A 246 -24.07 30.30 -17.03
N LYS A 247 -23.28 30.06 -15.99
CA LYS A 247 -21.81 30.18 -16.04
C LYS A 247 -21.13 28.92 -15.48
N TYR A 248 -19.88 29.02 -15.05
CA TYR A 248 -19.13 27.93 -14.43
C TYR A 248 -18.71 28.34 -13.02
N THR A 249 -18.57 27.38 -12.13
CA THR A 249 -18.01 27.62 -10.79
C THR A 249 -17.08 26.47 -10.42
N THR A 250 -16.03 26.79 -9.69
CA THR A 250 -15.11 25.82 -9.08
C THR A 250 -15.18 26.01 -7.57
N ILE A 251 -15.33 24.93 -6.81
CA ILE A 251 -15.50 24.98 -5.36
C ILE A 251 -14.33 24.21 -4.74
N LEU A 252 -13.59 24.86 -3.84
CA LEU A 252 -12.58 24.22 -3.01
C LEU A 252 -13.19 23.78 -1.70
N PHE A 253 -12.58 22.80 -1.04
CA PHE A 253 -13.06 22.22 0.21
C PHE A 253 -11.97 22.19 1.26
N ASP A 254 -12.32 22.57 2.49
CA ASP A 254 -11.56 22.32 3.70
C ASP A 254 -12.00 21.00 4.34
N PRO A 255 -11.12 20.29 5.10
CA PRO A 255 -9.76 20.69 5.45
C PRO A 255 -8.77 20.50 4.31
N ILE A 256 -7.71 21.32 4.31
CA ILE A 256 -6.55 21.13 3.43
C ILE A 256 -5.89 19.79 3.77
N VAL A 257 -5.66 18.98 2.73
CA VAL A 257 -4.95 17.72 2.83
C VAL A 257 -3.46 18.00 2.97
N LYS A 258 -2.91 17.82 4.18
CA LYS A 258 -1.48 18.02 4.47
C LYS A 258 -0.70 16.72 4.59
N ASN A 259 -1.25 15.72 5.29
CA ASN A 259 -0.59 14.43 5.46
C ASN A 259 -1.61 13.29 5.50
N GLY A 260 -1.23 12.13 4.97
CA GLY A 260 -2.05 10.91 4.97
C GLY A 260 -2.79 10.67 3.65
N VAL A 261 -3.72 9.71 3.66
CA VAL A 261 -4.46 9.28 2.46
C VAL A 261 -5.90 9.77 2.54
N PHE A 262 -6.34 10.49 1.50
CA PHE A 262 -7.69 11.05 1.45
C PHE A 262 -8.44 10.54 0.23
N ARG A 263 -9.67 10.08 0.46
CA ARG A 263 -10.64 9.83 -0.61
C ARG A 263 -11.68 10.94 -0.63
N PHE A 264 -11.81 11.60 -1.77
CA PHE A 264 -12.84 12.60 -2.02
C PHE A 264 -13.82 12.05 -3.06
N GLU A 265 -15.09 11.88 -2.69
CA GLU A 265 -16.11 11.29 -3.54
C GLU A 265 -17.23 12.30 -3.84
N VAL A 266 -17.60 12.40 -5.11
CA VAL A 266 -18.65 13.30 -5.60
C VAL A 266 -19.67 12.51 -6.40
N LEU A 267 -20.96 12.73 -6.12
CA LEU A 267 -22.05 12.26 -6.96
C LEU A 267 -22.34 13.30 -8.05
N SER A 268 -22.24 12.91 -9.31
CA SER A 268 -22.67 13.71 -10.45
C SER A 268 -24.20 13.77 -10.47
N VAL A 269 -24.80 14.85 -9.99
CA VAL A 269 -26.28 14.95 -9.94
C VAL A 269 -26.89 15.47 -11.24
N ASN A 270 -26.28 16.50 -11.84
CA ASN A 270 -26.77 17.11 -13.08
C ASN A 270 -25.65 17.94 -13.74
N LYS A 271 -25.21 17.53 -14.93
CA LYS A 271 -24.20 18.22 -15.75
C LYS A 271 -22.92 18.56 -15.00
N PHE A 272 -22.47 17.66 -14.13
CA PHE A 272 -21.19 17.81 -13.44
C PHE A 272 -20.03 17.77 -14.44
N ALA A 273 -19.12 18.74 -14.36
CA ALA A 273 -18.08 18.92 -15.39
C ALA A 273 -16.77 18.19 -15.08
N GLY A 274 -16.46 17.96 -13.80
CA GLY A 274 -15.20 17.39 -13.37
C GLY A 274 -14.88 17.67 -11.91
N VAL A 275 -13.93 16.90 -11.39
CA VAL A 275 -13.42 16.97 -10.02
C VAL A 275 -11.90 16.93 -10.04
N GLY A 276 -11.23 17.48 -9.04
CA GLY A 276 -9.78 17.55 -9.05
C GLY A 276 -9.15 17.95 -7.73
N ILE A 277 -7.82 18.07 -7.74
CA ILE A 277 -7.01 18.63 -6.66
C ILE A 277 -6.33 19.92 -7.12
N ALA A 278 -6.02 20.78 -6.16
CA ALA A 278 -5.32 22.03 -6.38
C ALA A 278 -4.32 22.27 -5.25
N GLU A 279 -3.21 22.94 -5.55
CA GLU A 279 -2.27 23.42 -4.52
C GLU A 279 -2.98 24.36 -3.52
N GLU A 280 -2.49 24.41 -2.27
CA GLU A 280 -3.08 25.19 -1.16
C GLU A 280 -3.25 26.69 -1.48
N ASP A 281 -2.37 27.24 -2.32
CA ASP A 281 -2.39 28.65 -2.70
C ASP A 281 -3.38 28.98 -3.84
N VAL A 282 -3.98 27.97 -4.47
CA VAL A 282 -4.94 28.15 -5.56
C VAL A 282 -6.27 28.66 -4.99
N LYS A 283 -6.79 29.72 -5.62
CA LYS A 283 -8.09 30.31 -5.29
C LYS A 283 -8.89 30.59 -6.55
N TYR A 284 -10.19 30.32 -6.51
CA TYR A 284 -11.11 30.58 -7.61
C TYR A 284 -12.08 31.70 -7.26
N GLU A 285 -12.21 32.63 -8.19
CA GLU A 285 -13.19 33.71 -8.19
C GLU A 285 -14.45 33.32 -8.98
N ARG A 286 -15.43 34.22 -8.99
CA ARG A 286 -16.68 34.02 -9.71
C ARG A 286 -16.46 33.82 -11.21
N ASN A 287 -17.10 32.79 -11.78
CA ASN A 287 -17.04 32.44 -13.21
C ASN A 287 -15.69 31.90 -13.68
N GLU A 288 -14.88 31.43 -12.75
CA GLU A 288 -13.60 30.83 -13.06
C GLU A 288 -13.69 29.31 -13.13
N THR A 289 -13.15 28.80 -14.21
CA THR A 289 -13.05 27.38 -14.49
C THR A 289 -11.76 26.83 -13.86
N PRO A 290 -11.69 25.53 -13.57
CA PRO A 290 -10.51 24.97 -12.90
C PRO A 290 -9.21 25.15 -13.71
N TRP A 291 -9.29 25.30 -15.04
CA TRP A 291 -8.12 25.50 -15.91
C TRP A 291 -7.61 26.95 -15.97
N ILE A 292 -8.26 27.93 -15.33
CA ILE A 292 -7.81 29.34 -15.37
C ILE A 292 -6.53 29.59 -14.55
N ARG A 293 -6.20 28.71 -13.59
CA ARG A 293 -5.07 28.87 -12.66
C ARG A 293 -3.77 28.21 -13.12
N GLY A 294 -3.72 27.82 -14.39
CA GLY A 294 -2.57 27.17 -15.00
C GLY A 294 -2.54 25.69 -14.64
N GLU A 295 -2.31 24.87 -15.65
CA GLU A 295 -2.46 23.42 -15.53
C GLU A 295 -1.34 22.74 -14.70
N LYS A 296 -0.40 23.52 -14.14
CA LYS A 296 0.70 23.05 -13.29
C LYS A 296 0.35 22.94 -11.81
N LYS A 297 -0.68 23.65 -11.33
CA LYS A 297 -1.04 23.69 -9.90
C LYS A 297 -2.31 22.89 -9.58
N THR A 298 -2.89 22.24 -10.60
CA THR A 298 -4.15 21.54 -10.51
C THR A 298 -4.08 20.23 -11.28
N VAL A 299 -4.78 19.21 -10.79
CA VAL A 299 -5.07 17.99 -11.56
C VAL A 299 -6.58 17.84 -11.62
N ARG A 300 -7.15 17.64 -12.82
CA ARG A 300 -8.60 17.53 -13.01
C ARG A 300 -8.96 16.26 -13.76
N TYR A 301 -9.95 15.53 -13.26
CA TYR A 301 -10.70 14.54 -14.02
C TYR A 301 -12.01 15.13 -14.55
N ASP A 302 -12.23 15.07 -15.86
CA ASP A 302 -13.45 15.60 -16.47
C ASP A 302 -14.42 14.52 -16.94
N LYS A 303 -15.64 14.96 -17.25
CA LYS A 303 -16.74 14.06 -17.64
C LYS A 303 -16.46 13.21 -18.88
N PHE A 304 -15.48 13.58 -19.71
CA PHE A 304 -15.08 12.82 -20.88
C PHE A 304 -13.94 11.83 -20.56
N GLY A 305 -13.68 11.58 -19.27
CA GLY A 305 -12.63 10.67 -18.84
C GLY A 305 -11.21 11.22 -19.05
N ALA A 306 -11.05 12.51 -19.36
CA ALA A 306 -9.72 13.09 -19.50
C ALA A 306 -9.20 13.56 -18.15
N ILE A 307 -7.93 13.23 -17.86
CA ILE A 307 -7.17 13.82 -16.76
C ILE A 307 -6.28 14.93 -17.34
N ALA A 308 -6.34 16.12 -16.77
CA ALA A 308 -5.56 17.27 -17.23
C ALA A 308 -4.60 17.76 -16.14
N HIS A 309 -3.31 17.89 -16.50
CA HIS A 309 -2.24 18.51 -15.70
C HIS A 309 -1.07 18.91 -16.63
N GLY A 310 -1.18 20.04 -17.32
CA GLY A 310 -0.24 20.51 -18.35
C GLY A 310 -0.47 19.84 -19.70
N ASP A 311 -0.69 18.53 -19.67
CA ASP A 311 -1.07 17.69 -20.80
C ASP A 311 -2.38 16.94 -20.51
N TYR A 312 -2.97 16.38 -21.56
CA TYR A 312 -4.18 15.56 -21.48
C TYR A 312 -3.85 14.07 -21.50
N ILE A 313 -4.24 13.37 -20.43
CA ILE A 313 -4.28 11.92 -20.37
C ILE A 313 -5.70 11.48 -20.74
N LYS A 314 -5.82 10.72 -21.83
CA LYS A 314 -7.10 10.18 -22.35
C LYS A 314 -7.15 8.66 -22.13
N GLY A 315 -8.36 8.10 -22.19
CA GLY A 315 -8.58 6.63 -22.11
C GLY A 315 -9.22 6.13 -20.83
N ASN A 316 -9.52 7.02 -19.87
CA ASN A 316 -10.34 6.68 -18.71
C ASN A 316 -11.83 6.72 -19.05
N THR A 317 -12.64 6.15 -18.16
CA THR A 317 -14.08 6.02 -18.32
C THR A 317 -14.79 7.35 -18.16
N GLU A 318 -15.53 7.79 -19.18
CA GLU A 318 -16.43 8.93 -19.04
C GLU A 318 -17.42 8.73 -17.88
N PHE A 319 -17.86 9.82 -17.24
CA PHE A 319 -18.91 9.73 -16.23
C PHE A 319 -20.13 10.56 -16.62
N HIS A 320 -21.29 10.13 -16.14
CA HIS A 320 -22.60 10.68 -16.47
C HIS A 320 -23.36 11.12 -15.22
N ASP A 321 -24.53 11.72 -15.41
CA ASP A 321 -25.43 12.05 -14.31
C ASP A 321 -25.91 10.75 -13.64
N GLY A 322 -25.75 10.67 -12.32
CA GLY A 322 -25.97 9.49 -11.50
C GLY A 322 -24.68 8.82 -11.01
N ASP A 323 -23.54 9.08 -11.66
CA ASP A 323 -22.29 8.39 -11.33
C ASP A 323 -21.57 9.01 -10.14
N ARG A 324 -20.87 8.15 -9.39
CA ARG A 324 -19.95 8.56 -8.32
C ARG A 324 -18.53 8.60 -8.86
N VAL A 325 -17.87 9.73 -8.67
CA VAL A 325 -16.47 9.93 -9.03
C VAL A 325 -15.68 10.05 -7.74
N ALA A 326 -14.66 9.21 -7.55
CA ALA A 326 -13.78 9.24 -6.40
C ALA A 326 -12.36 9.61 -6.83
N LEU A 327 -11.72 10.47 -6.03
CA LEU A 327 -10.29 10.81 -6.12
C LEU A 327 -9.58 10.34 -4.86
N GLU A 328 -8.39 9.76 -5.02
CA GLU A 328 -7.54 9.39 -3.89
C GLU A 328 -6.20 10.12 -3.99
N VAL A 329 -5.79 10.76 -2.89
CA VAL A 329 -4.58 11.58 -2.81
C VAL A 329 -3.62 10.96 -1.79
N PHE A 330 -2.38 10.70 -2.22
CA PHE A 330 -1.31 10.09 -1.43
C PHE A 330 -0.10 11.04 -1.36
N GLU A 331 0.51 11.16 -0.19
CA GLU A 331 1.56 12.14 0.07
C GLU A 331 2.97 11.59 -0.20
N HIS A 332 3.27 11.09 -1.40
CA HIS A 332 4.65 10.99 -1.92
C HIS A 332 4.63 11.66 -3.30
N GLY A 333 5.40 12.74 -3.47
CA GLY A 333 5.16 13.78 -4.47
C GLY A 333 4.88 13.31 -5.91
N PHE A 334 4.03 14.07 -6.61
CA PHE A 334 3.82 13.92 -8.05
C PHE A 334 5.13 14.17 -8.80
N ARG A 335 5.86 13.09 -9.12
CA ARG A 335 6.68 13.03 -10.32
C ARG A 335 5.88 12.30 -11.39
N THR A 336 5.61 13.00 -12.47
CA THR A 336 4.90 12.49 -13.64
C THR A 336 5.62 11.29 -14.24
N SER A 337 5.08 10.09 -14.07
CA SER A 337 5.17 9.03 -15.07
C SER A 337 4.23 7.86 -14.74
N HIS A 338 3.23 7.68 -15.61
CA HIS A 338 2.42 6.48 -15.81
C HIS A 338 1.38 6.12 -14.73
N ALA A 339 0.19 6.71 -14.87
CA ALA A 339 -1.03 6.21 -14.25
C ALA A 339 -1.48 4.92 -14.96
N HIS A 340 -1.50 3.80 -14.23
CA HIS A 340 -2.21 2.58 -14.62
C HIS A 340 -3.55 2.54 -13.89
N PHE A 341 -4.65 2.50 -14.64
CA PHE A 341 -6.00 2.28 -14.11
C PHE A 341 -6.39 0.82 -14.36
N LEU A 342 -6.75 0.10 -13.30
CA LEU A 342 -7.42 -1.20 -13.39
C LEU A 342 -8.90 -0.94 -13.69
N ARG A 343 -9.40 -1.58 -14.77
CA ARG A 343 -10.82 -1.76 -15.07
C ARG A 343 -11.35 -2.93 -14.25
N GLU A 344 -12.57 -2.81 -13.75
CA GLU A 344 -13.43 -3.99 -13.51
C GLU A 344 -13.93 -4.56 -14.86
#